data_AF-A0A4Y8VV56-F1
#
_entry.id   AF-A0A4Y8VV56-F1
#
_cell.length_a   1.000
_cell.length_b   1.000
_cell.length_c   1.000
_cell.angle_alpha   90.00
_cell.angle_beta   90.00
_cell.angle_gamma   90.00
#
_symmetry.space_group_name_H-M   'P 1'
#
loop_
_entity.id
_entity.type
_entity.pdbx_description
1 polymer ?
#
loop_
_entity_poly.entity_id
_entity_poly.type
_entity_poly.pdbx_seq_one_letter_code
_entity_poly.pdbx_strand_id
1 'polypeptide(L)'
;MKKSNQYVLKIVGCMALVMVCAIIVFTYQDFPARLMAAILGVVITATITVVLLDGQSKKEQTAKRNSKVFEEKLKIYQNFLSTLYDVVKDRKLTEEEKLQLEFQTSLVAMHCKPKSLNLVSAAVRNVISSFCPSNEKEKQKSQGNIPLLESLLSVVEALRIDLYGVDKEKDAEKNDDDLNKMLFSSEIKDKTIKNFKEAYKETADSDEVEPLETWEQAVKKWQDAGWIVKSMESEDCPLQITRNDGNPGMIDMGFYDNHYYIQARYEGDWNFSKCLKWDNGGRRQREFWWEYPPLAMDVPRGSFISRFKSSPELQQYIIKRVDYLMGVLQKEHRTIQWMNAVGEHKDWNLFTWYWSTLACEYQNDEEGKVYMDTMPDENDKSKVIVQLGNRANNVEMLKKTLERIGCPEKIDKIDKADCYVTLATINSLEPEMVGKELNEWIGKISKKQ
;
A
#
# COMPACT_ATOMS: atom_id res chain seq x y z
N MET A 1 22.22 -43.63 31.20
CA MET A 1 22.11 -45.10 30.96
C MET A 1 22.04 -45.99 32.22
N LYS A 2 22.51 -45.59 33.42
CA LYS A 2 22.50 -46.48 34.62
C LYS A 2 21.14 -46.68 35.34
N LYS A 3 20.21 -45.70 35.30
CA LYS A 3 18.92 -45.79 36.04
C LYS A 3 17.92 -46.79 35.43
N SER A 4 17.83 -46.90 34.11
CA SER A 4 16.88 -47.83 33.44
C SER A 4 17.23 -49.30 33.72
N ASN A 5 18.51 -49.67 33.66
CA ASN A 5 18.96 -51.01 34.05
C ASN A 5 18.67 -51.34 35.51
N GLN A 6 18.64 -50.34 36.41
CA GLN A 6 18.34 -50.55 37.82
C GLN A 6 16.85 -50.85 38.07
N TYR A 7 15.95 -50.28 37.27
CA TYR A 7 14.52 -50.63 37.29
C TYR A 7 14.26 -52.01 36.70
N VAL A 8 14.89 -52.31 35.56
CA VAL A 8 14.78 -53.63 34.91
C VAL A 8 15.33 -54.72 35.83
N LEU A 9 16.47 -54.50 36.49
CA LEU A 9 17.06 -55.47 37.43
C LEU A 9 16.20 -55.71 38.68
N LYS A 10 15.53 -54.66 39.20
CA LYS A 10 14.57 -54.79 40.31
C LYS A 10 13.31 -55.56 39.90
N ILE A 11 12.78 -55.31 38.70
CA ILE A 11 11.62 -56.02 38.15
C ILE A 11 11.95 -57.49 37.92
N VAL A 12 13.11 -57.78 37.31
CA VAL A 12 13.59 -59.15 37.09
C VAL A 12 13.84 -59.87 38.42
N GLY A 13 14.41 -59.18 39.42
CA GLY A 13 14.61 -59.72 40.76
C GLY A 13 13.29 -60.06 41.48
N CYS A 14 12.30 -59.17 41.43
CA CYS A 14 10.97 -59.44 41.99
C CYS A 14 10.27 -60.59 41.25
N MET A 15 10.37 -60.65 39.92
CA MET A 15 9.80 -61.75 39.13
C MET A 15 10.47 -63.09 39.43
N ALA A 16 11.79 -63.12 39.62
CA ALA A 16 12.51 -64.33 40.02
C ALA A 16 12.10 -64.79 41.44
N LEU A 17 11.93 -63.86 42.38
CA LEU A 17 11.47 -64.17 43.74
C LEU A 17 10.04 -64.75 43.72
N VAL A 18 9.12 -64.15 42.96
CA VAL A 18 7.76 -64.67 42.78
C VAL A 18 7.77 -66.04 42.10
N MET A 19 8.65 -66.25 41.12
CA MET A 19 8.79 -67.53 40.42
C MET A 19 9.33 -68.63 41.36
N VAL A 20 10.31 -68.33 42.21
CA VAL A 20 10.82 -69.26 43.22
C VAL A 20 9.76 -69.56 44.29
N CYS A 21 9.02 -68.55 44.78
CA CYS A 21 7.89 -68.76 45.69
C CYS A 21 6.79 -69.61 45.04
N ALA A 22 6.50 -69.41 43.76
CA ALA A 22 5.51 -70.20 43.02
C ALA A 22 5.96 -71.65 42.82
N ILE A 23 7.25 -71.88 42.57
CA ILE A 23 7.83 -73.23 42.43
C ILE A 23 7.79 -74.00 43.75
N ILE A 24 8.11 -73.34 44.88
CA ILE A 24 8.09 -73.97 46.21
C ILE A 24 6.67 -74.33 46.64
N VAL A 25 5.67 -73.49 46.32
CA VAL A 25 4.29 -73.72 46.78
C VAL A 25 3.53 -74.72 45.90
N PHE A 26 3.91 -74.92 44.62
CA PHE A 26 3.03 -75.59 43.65
C PHE A 26 3.72 -76.63 42.75
N THR A 27 4.44 -77.58 43.35
CA THR A 27 4.75 -78.85 42.68
C THR A 27 3.52 -79.74 42.64
N TYR A 28 2.67 -79.66 41.61
CA TYR A 28 1.92 -80.79 41.04
C TYR A 28 1.39 -80.41 39.64
N GLN A 29 1.41 -81.40 38.73
CA GLN A 29 1.48 -81.26 37.28
C GLN A 29 0.28 -80.56 36.60
N ASP A 30 0.57 -79.98 35.43
CA ASP A 30 -0.31 -79.38 34.40
C ASP A 30 -0.83 -77.93 34.58
N PHE A 31 -0.89 -77.38 35.79
CA PHE A 31 -1.10 -75.93 35.97
C PHE A 31 0.15 -75.06 35.68
N PRO A 32 1.39 -75.47 36.05
CA PRO A 32 2.58 -74.62 35.94
C PRO A 32 2.92 -74.21 34.50
N ALA A 33 2.80 -75.12 33.53
CA ALA A 33 3.13 -74.84 32.14
C ALA A 33 2.16 -73.83 31.50
N ARG A 34 0.86 -73.94 31.81
CA ARG A 34 -0.17 -73.01 31.33
C ARG A 34 -0.01 -71.63 31.95
N LEU A 35 0.29 -71.56 33.24
CA LEU A 35 0.56 -70.30 33.93
C LEU A 35 1.83 -69.62 33.39
N MET A 36 2.92 -70.38 33.19
CA MET A 36 4.16 -69.84 32.63
C MET A 36 3.99 -69.37 31.19
N ALA A 37 3.25 -70.12 30.35
CA ALA A 37 2.90 -69.69 29.00
C ALA A 37 2.03 -68.42 28.99
N ALA A 38 1.08 -68.29 29.92
CA ALA A 38 0.27 -67.10 30.08
C ALA A 38 1.11 -65.87 30.50
N ILE A 39 2.02 -66.03 31.46
CA ILE A 39 2.92 -64.95 31.91
C ILE A 39 3.87 -64.53 30.77
N LEU A 40 4.47 -65.48 30.05
CA LEU A 40 5.30 -65.19 28.87
C LEU A 40 4.52 -64.44 27.78
N GLY A 41 3.29 -64.88 27.49
CA GLY A 41 2.41 -64.21 26.54
C GLY A 41 2.10 -62.77 26.93
N VAL A 42 1.84 -62.51 28.22
CA VAL A 42 1.61 -61.15 28.74
C VAL A 42 2.85 -60.28 28.61
N VAL A 43 4.04 -60.82 28.94
CA VAL A 43 5.31 -60.06 28.86
C VAL A 43 5.67 -59.71 27.41
N ILE A 44 5.53 -60.66 26.47
CA ILE A 44 5.78 -60.41 25.04
C ILE A 44 4.79 -59.38 24.51
N THR A 45 3.50 -59.55 24.82
CA THR A 45 2.45 -58.61 24.40
C THR A 45 2.72 -57.20 24.93
N ALA A 46 3.01 -57.06 26.22
CA ALA A 46 3.35 -55.78 26.83
C ALA A 46 4.58 -55.13 26.19
N THR A 47 5.61 -55.92 25.85
CA THR A 47 6.82 -55.43 25.19
C THR A 47 6.52 -54.93 23.76
N ILE A 48 5.75 -55.70 22.98
CA ILE A 48 5.31 -55.28 21.63
C ILE A 48 4.46 -54.00 21.71
N THR A 49 3.53 -53.93 22.66
CA THR A 49 2.69 -52.74 22.87
C THR A 49 3.54 -51.50 23.19
N VAL A 50 4.56 -51.60 24.05
CA VAL A 50 5.45 -50.47 24.35
C VAL A 50 6.24 -50.03 23.11
N VAL A 51 6.74 -50.96 22.30
CA VAL A 51 7.46 -50.64 21.05
C VAL A 51 6.53 -49.99 20.02
N LEU A 52 5.29 -50.47 19.90
CA LEU A 52 4.28 -49.86 19.01
C LEU A 52 3.89 -48.46 19.47
N LEU A 53 3.66 -48.25 20.77
CA LEU A 53 3.35 -46.94 21.35
C LEU A 53 4.51 -45.95 21.20
N ASP A 54 5.75 -46.38 21.43
CA ASP A 54 6.95 -45.55 21.20
C ASP A 54 7.11 -45.21 19.71
N GLY A 55 6.86 -46.18 18.82
CA GLY A 55 6.83 -45.96 17.38
C GLY A 55 5.74 -44.97 16.92
N GLN A 56 4.53 -45.08 17.47
CA GLN A 56 3.42 -44.16 17.20
C GLN A 56 3.70 -42.76 17.77
N SER A 57 4.22 -42.68 19.01
CA SER A 57 4.58 -41.41 19.66
C SER A 57 5.68 -40.66 18.90
N LYS A 58 6.72 -41.37 18.44
CA LYS A 58 7.78 -40.77 17.59
C LYS A 58 7.25 -40.30 16.24
N LYS A 59 6.35 -41.06 15.61
CA LYS A 59 5.67 -40.64 14.37
C LYS A 59 4.84 -39.39 14.59
N GLU A 60 4.05 -39.34 15.66
CA GLU A 60 3.21 -38.19 16.02
C GLU A 60 4.05 -36.95 16.36
N GLN A 61 5.13 -37.10 17.14
CA GLN A 61 6.04 -36.01 17.47
C GLN A 61 6.75 -35.47 16.22
N THR A 62 7.17 -36.36 15.31
CA THR A 62 7.77 -35.98 14.03
C THR A 62 6.76 -35.25 13.14
N ALA A 63 5.51 -35.73 13.06
CA ALA A 63 4.44 -35.07 12.33
C ALA A 63 4.12 -33.68 12.90
N LYS A 64 4.00 -33.55 14.23
CA LYS A 64 3.80 -32.27 14.93
C LYS A 64 4.94 -31.29 14.67
N ARG A 65 6.19 -31.75 14.75
CA ARG A 65 7.37 -30.94 14.44
C ARG A 65 7.36 -30.50 12.98
N ASN A 66 7.09 -31.40 12.05
CA ASN A 66 7.05 -31.10 10.61
C ASN A 66 5.93 -30.11 10.28
N SER A 67 4.74 -30.26 10.88
CA SER A 67 3.63 -29.30 10.74
C SER A 67 4.03 -27.91 11.22
N LYS A 68 4.63 -27.81 12.41
CA LYS A 68 5.07 -26.52 12.96
C LYS A 68 6.17 -25.87 12.13
N VAL A 69 7.14 -26.66 11.64
CA VAL A 69 8.19 -26.17 10.73
C VAL A 69 7.60 -25.72 9.40
N PHE A 70 6.60 -26.43 8.87
CA PHE A 70 5.90 -26.05 7.65
C PHE A 70 5.16 -24.72 7.81
N GLU A 71 4.44 -24.53 8.92
CA GLU A 71 3.74 -23.27 9.23
C GLU A 71 4.71 -22.09 9.34
N GLU A 72 5.82 -22.24 10.07
CA GLU A 72 6.81 -21.17 10.20
C GLU A 72 7.54 -20.88 8.88
N LYS A 73 7.86 -21.90 8.08
CA LYS A 73 8.36 -21.73 6.72
C LYS A 73 7.41 -20.90 5.87
N LEU A 74 6.11 -21.23 5.90
CA LEU A 74 5.10 -20.52 5.13
C LEU A 74 5.03 -19.03 5.51
N LYS A 75 5.05 -18.71 6.81
CA LYS A 75 5.08 -17.31 7.29
C LYS A 75 6.31 -16.56 6.80
N ILE A 76 7.49 -17.17 6.90
CA ILE A 76 8.75 -16.56 6.44
C ILE A 76 8.69 -16.31 4.93
N TYR A 77 8.17 -17.26 4.14
CA TYR A 77 8.04 -17.11 2.69
C TYR A 77 7.04 -16.04 2.29
N GLN A 78 5.91 -15.92 3.01
CA GLN A 78 4.94 -14.85 2.80
C GLN A 78 5.53 -13.47 3.11
N ASN A 79 6.21 -13.33 4.26
CA ASN A 79 6.86 -12.08 4.64
C ASN A 79 7.96 -11.67 3.64
N PHE A 80 8.74 -12.65 3.16
CA PHE A 80 9.74 -12.44 2.12
C PHE A 80 9.13 -11.93 0.83
N LEU A 81 8.02 -12.53 0.36
CA LEU A 81 7.32 -12.09 -0.86
C LEU A 81 6.73 -10.69 -0.71
N SER A 82 6.14 -10.36 0.45
CA SER A 82 5.63 -9.01 0.73
C SER A 82 6.76 -7.99 0.68
N THR A 83 7.87 -8.28 1.35
CA THR A 83 9.04 -7.40 1.35
C THR A 83 9.62 -7.23 -0.05
N LEU A 84 9.72 -8.31 -0.82
CA LEU A 84 10.20 -8.26 -2.20
C LEU A 84 9.32 -7.36 -3.06
N TYR A 85 7.99 -7.46 -2.94
CA TYR A 85 7.06 -6.57 -3.63
C TYR A 85 7.26 -5.11 -3.19
N ASP A 86 7.30 -4.85 -1.88
CA ASP A 86 7.44 -3.51 -1.34
C ASP A 86 8.71 -2.80 -1.81
N VAL A 87 9.80 -3.55 -1.95
CA VAL A 87 11.10 -3.04 -2.42
C VAL A 87 11.11 -2.78 -3.92
N VAL A 88 10.39 -3.55 -4.74
CA VAL A 88 10.48 -3.42 -6.22
C VAL A 88 9.34 -2.60 -6.83
N LYS A 89 8.28 -2.27 -6.07
CA LYS A 89 7.08 -1.60 -6.59
C LYS A 89 7.35 -0.20 -7.14
N ASP A 90 8.30 0.52 -6.55
CA ASP A 90 8.67 1.89 -6.96
C ASP A 90 9.71 1.91 -8.10
N ARG A 91 10.17 0.72 -8.53
CA ARG A 91 11.16 0.48 -9.59
C ARG A 91 12.54 1.07 -9.29
N LYS A 92 12.84 1.34 -8.02
CA LYS A 92 14.15 1.81 -7.54
C LYS A 92 14.62 0.89 -6.42
N LEU A 93 15.89 1.03 -6.04
CA LEU A 93 16.51 0.23 -4.99
C LEU A 93 17.39 1.15 -4.16
N THR A 94 16.92 1.53 -2.99
CA THR A 94 17.67 2.27 -1.98
C THR A 94 18.63 1.35 -1.22
N GLU A 95 19.62 1.92 -0.52
CA GLU A 95 20.54 1.13 0.32
C GLU A 95 19.81 0.44 1.50
N GLU A 96 18.80 1.08 2.07
CA GLU A 96 17.99 0.49 3.15
C GLU A 96 17.22 -0.74 2.66
N GLU A 97 16.61 -0.65 1.47
CA GLU A 97 15.87 -1.76 0.85
C GLU A 97 16.79 -2.92 0.46
N LYS A 98 18.03 -2.66 0.03
CA LYS A 98 19.04 -3.70 -0.21
C LYS A 98 19.35 -4.46 1.07
N LEU A 99 19.65 -3.75 2.16
CA LEU A 99 19.92 -4.36 3.46
C LEU A 99 18.71 -5.16 3.98
N GLN A 100 17.50 -4.64 3.77
CA GLN A 100 16.26 -5.32 4.13
C GLN A 100 16.08 -6.63 3.34
N LEU A 101 16.34 -6.63 2.03
CA LEU A 101 16.30 -7.85 1.20
C LEU A 101 17.37 -8.87 1.60
N GLU A 102 18.59 -8.42 1.91
CA GLU A 102 19.67 -9.28 2.40
C GLU A 102 19.27 -9.96 3.71
N PHE A 103 18.72 -9.19 4.66
CA PHE A 103 18.23 -9.71 5.93
C PHE A 103 17.10 -10.73 5.75
N GLN A 104 16.08 -10.41 4.95
CA GLN A 104 14.98 -11.34 4.70
C GLN A 104 15.45 -12.60 3.96
N THR A 105 16.42 -12.49 3.05
CA THR A 105 17.05 -13.65 2.38
C THR A 105 17.76 -14.55 3.40
N SER A 106 18.40 -13.98 4.43
CA SER A 106 19.01 -14.75 5.51
C SER A 106 17.99 -15.56 6.33
N LEU A 107 16.78 -15.02 6.54
CA LEU A 107 15.70 -15.73 7.22
C LEU A 107 15.17 -16.89 6.38
N VAL A 108 15.04 -16.71 5.06
CA VAL A 108 14.70 -17.80 4.13
C VAL A 108 15.76 -18.90 4.16
N ALA A 109 17.05 -18.52 4.14
CA ALA A 109 18.17 -19.46 4.17
C ALA A 109 18.20 -20.33 5.43
N MET A 110 17.67 -19.86 6.56
CA MET A 110 17.57 -20.64 7.81
C MET A 110 16.72 -21.92 7.64
N HIS A 111 15.75 -21.90 6.73
CA HIS A 111 14.79 -22.97 6.55
C HIS A 111 14.81 -23.64 5.18
N CYS A 112 15.43 -23.01 4.17
CA CYS A 112 15.61 -23.56 2.84
C CYS A 112 16.79 -24.55 2.74
N LYS A 113 16.64 -25.56 1.88
CA LYS A 113 17.79 -26.38 1.45
C LYS A 113 18.73 -25.54 0.55
N PRO A 114 20.04 -25.84 0.51
CA PRO A 114 20.98 -25.09 -0.33
C PRO A 114 20.62 -25.05 -1.83
N LYS A 115 20.13 -26.17 -2.40
CA LYS A 115 19.66 -26.24 -3.79
C LYS A 115 18.48 -25.27 -4.03
N SER A 116 17.56 -25.16 -3.07
CA SER A 116 16.40 -24.26 -3.14
C SER A 116 16.81 -22.79 -3.01
N LEU A 117 17.76 -22.48 -2.12
CA LEU A 117 18.23 -21.11 -1.91
C LEU A 117 18.86 -20.51 -3.19
N ASN A 118 19.57 -21.33 -3.97
CA ASN A 118 20.11 -20.92 -5.27
C ASN A 118 18.99 -20.60 -6.28
N LEU A 119 17.91 -21.39 -6.30
CA LEU A 119 16.75 -21.12 -7.18
C LEU A 119 16.02 -19.84 -6.78
N VAL A 120 15.80 -19.64 -5.47
CA VAL A 120 15.16 -18.44 -4.94
C VAL A 120 15.98 -17.19 -5.26
N SER A 121 17.28 -17.20 -4.98
CA SER A 121 18.16 -16.06 -5.25
C SER A 121 18.29 -15.74 -6.75
N ALA A 122 18.35 -16.76 -7.62
CA ALA A 122 18.32 -16.55 -9.07
C ALA A 122 17.01 -15.93 -9.56
N ALA A 123 15.86 -16.41 -9.04
CA ALA A 123 14.56 -15.84 -9.37
C ALA A 123 14.43 -14.39 -8.89
N VAL A 124 14.91 -14.08 -7.67
CA VAL A 124 14.94 -12.71 -7.12
C VAL A 124 15.83 -11.79 -7.94
N ARG A 125 17.01 -12.26 -8.37
CA ARG A 125 17.87 -11.50 -9.28
C ARG A 125 17.14 -11.13 -10.57
N ASN A 126 16.38 -12.06 -11.14
CA ASN A 126 15.59 -11.79 -12.35
C ASN A 126 14.50 -10.75 -12.11
N VAL A 127 13.81 -10.78 -10.95
CA VAL A 127 12.86 -9.75 -10.55
C VAL A 127 13.56 -8.38 -10.52
N ILE A 128 14.66 -8.28 -9.77
CA ILE A 128 15.41 -7.02 -9.58
C ILE A 128 15.93 -6.48 -10.91
N SER A 129 16.57 -7.32 -11.74
CA SER A 129 17.13 -6.86 -13.02
C SER A 129 16.05 -6.41 -14.00
N SER A 130 14.85 -6.99 -13.92
CA SER A 130 13.73 -6.66 -14.82
C SER A 130 12.94 -5.43 -14.37
N PHE A 131 12.81 -5.22 -13.05
CA PHE A 131 11.97 -4.17 -12.47
C PHE A 131 12.73 -2.95 -11.94
N CYS A 132 14.00 -3.11 -11.57
CA CYS A 132 14.86 -2.03 -11.10
C CYS A 132 16.15 -1.94 -11.95
N PRO A 133 16.07 -1.81 -13.29
CA PRO A 133 17.26 -1.81 -14.15
C PRO A 133 18.14 -0.58 -13.87
N SER A 134 19.46 -0.80 -13.86
CA SER A 134 20.46 0.25 -13.63
C SER A 134 20.58 1.22 -14.81
N ASN A 135 20.15 0.81 -16.01
CA ASN A 135 20.28 1.56 -17.27
C ASN A 135 18.96 2.24 -17.67
N GLU A 136 19.00 3.53 -17.99
CA GLU A 136 17.79 4.30 -18.36
C GLU A 136 17.13 3.85 -19.67
N LYS A 137 17.91 3.30 -20.61
CA LYS A 137 17.37 2.72 -21.86
C LYS A 137 16.59 1.42 -21.64
N GLU A 138 16.85 0.70 -20.55
CA GLU A 138 16.13 -0.53 -20.18
C GLU A 138 14.87 -0.21 -19.34
N LYS A 139 14.87 0.89 -18.58
CA LYS A 139 13.67 1.42 -17.89
C LYS A 139 12.51 1.73 -18.84
N GLN A 140 12.82 2.22 -20.06
CA GLN A 140 11.82 2.51 -21.09
C GLN A 140 11.22 1.26 -21.75
N LYS A 141 11.96 0.14 -21.80
CA LYS A 141 11.49 -1.14 -22.38
C LYS A 141 10.68 -2.00 -21.40
N SER A 142 10.93 -1.90 -20.10
CA SER A 142 10.19 -2.64 -19.06
C SER A 142 8.86 -1.99 -18.67
N GLN A 143 8.49 -0.87 -19.32
CA GLN A 143 7.25 -0.13 -19.10
C GLN A 143 6.11 -0.69 -19.95
N GLY A 144 5.88 -2.00 -19.82
CA GLY A 144 4.68 -2.70 -20.23
C GLY A 144 4.34 -3.68 -19.11
N ASN A 145 3.15 -3.57 -18.53
CA ASN A 145 2.66 -4.50 -17.51
C ASN A 145 2.83 -5.96 -17.98
N ILE A 146 3.02 -6.90 -17.05
CA ILE A 146 3.15 -8.39 -17.19
C ILE A 146 4.51 -8.99 -16.73
N PRO A 147 5.70 -8.37 -16.87
CA PRO A 147 6.97 -8.99 -16.46
C PRO A 147 7.09 -9.31 -14.96
N LEU A 148 6.37 -8.58 -14.09
CA LEU A 148 6.42 -8.78 -12.64
C LEU A 148 5.77 -10.09 -12.22
N LEU A 149 4.55 -10.37 -12.71
CA LEU A 149 3.81 -11.57 -12.33
C LEU A 149 4.58 -12.83 -12.73
N GLU A 150 5.14 -12.85 -13.94
CA GLU A 150 5.97 -13.96 -14.42
C GLU A 150 7.23 -14.17 -13.56
N SER A 151 7.89 -13.08 -13.17
CA SER A 151 9.08 -13.13 -12.33
C SER A 151 8.75 -13.57 -10.90
N LEU A 152 7.65 -13.07 -10.32
CA LEU A 152 7.17 -13.45 -8.99
C LEU A 152 6.69 -14.90 -8.94
N LEU A 153 6.01 -15.40 -9.98
CA LEU A 153 5.62 -16.80 -10.07
C LEU A 153 6.85 -17.72 -10.08
N SER A 154 7.97 -17.27 -10.66
CA SER A 154 9.23 -18.02 -10.62
C SER A 154 9.82 -18.09 -9.20
N VAL A 155 9.72 -17.01 -8.42
CA VAL A 155 10.11 -17.01 -7.00
C VAL A 155 9.21 -17.94 -6.17
N VAL A 156 7.89 -17.87 -6.39
CA VAL A 156 6.92 -18.73 -5.70
C VAL A 156 7.17 -20.20 -6.02
N GLU A 157 7.48 -20.55 -7.27
CA GLU A 157 7.82 -21.93 -7.64
C GLU A 157 9.06 -22.42 -6.88
N ALA A 158 10.12 -21.61 -6.80
CA ALA A 158 11.32 -21.96 -6.07
C ALA A 158 11.04 -22.21 -4.57
N LEU A 159 10.19 -21.38 -3.96
CA LEU A 159 9.77 -21.54 -2.56
C LEU A 159 8.87 -22.78 -2.36
N ARG A 160 7.97 -23.09 -3.30
CA ARG A 160 7.12 -24.29 -3.25
C ARG A 160 7.91 -25.59 -3.36
N ILE A 161 8.92 -25.62 -4.23
CA ILE A 161 9.84 -26.76 -4.35
C ILE A 161 10.47 -27.06 -2.98
N ASP A 162 10.90 -26.04 -2.24
CA ASP A 162 11.42 -26.22 -0.89
C ASP A 162 10.34 -26.64 0.12
N LEU A 163 9.20 -25.94 0.10
CA LEU A 163 8.12 -26.11 1.08
C LEU A 163 7.53 -27.52 1.05
N TYR A 164 7.32 -28.06 -0.15
CA TYR A 164 6.77 -29.40 -0.38
C TYR A 164 7.85 -30.46 -0.58
N GLY A 165 9.12 -30.08 -0.62
CA GLY A 165 10.25 -30.99 -0.72
C GLY A 165 10.34 -31.72 -2.06
N VAL A 166 9.90 -31.08 -3.14
CA VAL A 166 9.87 -31.64 -4.50
C VAL A 166 11.29 -31.83 -5.02
N ASP A 167 11.61 -33.03 -5.50
CA ASP A 167 12.85 -33.34 -6.22
C ASP A 167 12.51 -33.71 -7.66
N LYS A 168 12.63 -32.73 -8.58
CA LYS A 168 12.21 -32.86 -10.00
C LYS A 168 12.85 -34.07 -10.71
N GLU A 169 14.00 -34.58 -10.25
CA GLU A 169 14.69 -35.74 -10.82
C GLU A 169 14.11 -37.09 -10.33
N LYS A 170 13.57 -37.14 -9.11
CA LYS A 170 13.03 -38.36 -8.47
C LYS A 170 11.51 -38.44 -8.48
N ASP A 171 10.85 -37.29 -8.50
CA ASP A 171 9.40 -37.18 -8.45
C ASP A 171 8.76 -37.14 -9.85
N ALA A 172 9.55 -37.21 -10.93
CA ALA A 172 9.05 -37.28 -12.31
C ALA A 172 8.28 -38.57 -12.62
N GLU A 173 8.45 -39.62 -11.83
CA GLU A 173 7.71 -40.90 -11.96
C GLU A 173 6.38 -40.92 -11.18
N LYS A 174 6.10 -39.91 -10.33
CA LYS A 174 4.77 -39.75 -9.73
C LYS A 174 3.82 -39.26 -10.81
N ASN A 175 2.59 -39.79 -10.83
CA ASN A 175 1.54 -39.35 -11.76
C ASN A 175 1.55 -37.82 -11.86
N ASP A 176 1.66 -37.33 -13.09
CA ASP A 176 1.83 -35.91 -13.44
C ASP A 176 0.85 -35.00 -12.67
N ASP A 177 -0.35 -35.52 -12.38
CA ASP A 177 -1.43 -34.87 -11.64
C ASP A 177 -1.08 -34.47 -10.19
N ASP A 178 -0.25 -35.23 -9.46
CA ASP A 178 0.12 -34.89 -8.08
C ASP A 178 1.30 -33.90 -8.00
N LEU A 179 2.20 -33.94 -8.98
CA LEU A 179 3.26 -32.94 -9.12
C LEU A 179 2.69 -31.59 -9.60
N ASN A 180 1.74 -31.62 -10.54
CA ASN A 180 0.97 -30.46 -10.99
C ASN A 180 0.02 -29.89 -9.95
N LYS A 181 -0.35 -30.65 -8.89
CA LYS A 181 -1.06 -30.11 -7.72
C LYS A 181 -0.12 -29.31 -6.80
N MET A 182 1.16 -29.68 -6.72
CA MET A 182 2.15 -29.03 -5.84
C MET A 182 2.85 -27.84 -6.52
N LEU A 183 3.11 -27.93 -7.83
CA LEU A 183 3.73 -26.90 -8.65
C LEU A 183 2.73 -26.33 -9.64
N PHE A 184 2.98 -25.14 -10.19
CA PHE A 184 2.15 -24.64 -11.28
C PHE A 184 2.57 -25.32 -12.59
N SER A 185 1.64 -25.98 -13.29
CA SER A 185 1.88 -26.41 -14.67
C SER A 185 2.14 -25.19 -15.56
N SER A 186 2.92 -25.35 -16.62
CA SER A 186 3.17 -24.28 -17.60
C SER A 186 1.87 -23.73 -18.17
N GLU A 187 0.92 -24.60 -18.50
CA GLU A 187 -0.39 -24.22 -19.02
C GLU A 187 -1.19 -23.34 -18.05
N ILE A 188 -1.20 -23.68 -16.75
CA ILE A 188 -1.89 -22.88 -15.73
C ILE A 188 -1.18 -21.53 -15.55
N LYS A 189 0.15 -21.49 -15.55
CA LYS A 189 0.89 -20.22 -15.48
C LYS A 189 0.56 -19.31 -16.66
N ASP A 190 0.60 -19.86 -17.88
CA ASP A 190 0.33 -19.10 -19.11
C ASP A 190 -1.11 -18.58 -19.12
N LYS A 191 -2.07 -19.41 -18.69
CA LYS A 191 -3.48 -19.03 -18.56
C LYS A 191 -3.67 -17.95 -17.50
N THR A 192 -3.05 -18.07 -16.32
CA THR A 192 -3.10 -17.05 -15.26
C THR A 192 -2.53 -15.74 -15.78
N ILE A 193 -1.34 -15.78 -16.39
CA ILE A 193 -0.71 -14.61 -16.98
C ILE A 193 -1.65 -13.97 -18.01
N LYS A 194 -2.20 -14.75 -18.94
CA LYS A 194 -3.16 -14.30 -19.96
C LYS A 194 -4.40 -13.64 -19.34
N ASN A 195 -5.01 -14.27 -18.34
CA ASN A 195 -6.19 -13.72 -17.65
C ASN A 195 -5.88 -12.37 -17.00
N PHE A 196 -4.71 -12.20 -16.38
CA PHE A 196 -4.31 -10.90 -15.86
C PHE A 196 -4.06 -9.90 -17.01
N LYS A 197 -3.48 -10.32 -18.14
CA LYS A 197 -3.36 -9.45 -19.33
C LYS A 197 -4.74 -8.96 -19.81
N GLU A 198 -5.72 -9.85 -19.85
CA GLU A 198 -7.08 -9.56 -20.29
C GLU A 198 -7.82 -8.69 -19.26
N ALA A 199 -7.73 -9.00 -17.97
CA ALA A 199 -8.30 -8.17 -16.90
C ALA A 199 -7.73 -6.73 -16.91
N TYR A 200 -6.44 -6.55 -17.17
CA TYR A 200 -5.86 -5.21 -17.34
C TYR A 200 -6.34 -4.50 -18.61
N LYS A 201 -6.77 -5.22 -19.64
CA LYS A 201 -7.42 -4.65 -20.82
C LYS A 201 -8.90 -4.32 -20.58
N GLU A 202 -9.57 -5.08 -19.71
CA GLU A 202 -10.99 -4.92 -19.37
C GLU A 202 -11.23 -3.86 -18.29
N THR A 203 -10.24 -3.60 -17.43
CA THR A 203 -10.23 -2.55 -16.39
C THR A 203 -9.48 -1.29 -16.82
N ALA A 204 -8.91 -1.30 -18.03
CA ALA A 204 -8.78 -0.05 -18.75
C ALA A 204 -10.22 0.41 -19.02
N ASP A 205 -10.76 1.23 -18.11
CA ASP A 205 -11.98 1.99 -18.35
C ASP A 205 -11.91 2.58 -19.75
N SER A 206 -13.09 2.76 -20.33
CA SER A 206 -13.41 3.32 -21.65
C SER A 206 -12.77 4.68 -21.97
N ASP A 207 -11.45 4.77 -21.92
CA ASP A 207 -10.69 5.54 -22.87
C ASP A 207 -10.62 4.62 -24.09
N GLU A 208 -11.44 4.92 -25.10
CA GLU A 208 -10.89 4.84 -26.45
C GLU A 208 -9.45 5.34 -26.35
N VAL A 209 -8.47 4.64 -26.93
CA VAL A 209 -7.19 5.29 -27.20
C VAL A 209 -7.53 6.37 -28.23
N GLU A 210 -8.09 7.48 -27.73
CA GLU A 210 -7.97 8.75 -28.38
C GLU A 210 -6.47 8.87 -28.66
N PRO A 211 -6.09 9.15 -29.90
CA PRO A 211 -4.70 9.36 -30.23
C PRO A 211 -4.09 10.30 -29.18
N LEU A 212 -2.93 9.92 -28.61
CA LEU A 212 -2.22 10.72 -27.60
C LEU A 212 -2.32 12.19 -27.98
N GLU A 213 -2.98 12.99 -27.12
CA GLU A 213 -3.27 14.39 -27.41
C GLU A 213 -1.97 15.09 -27.79
N THR A 214 -1.91 15.65 -29.00
CA THR A 214 -0.71 16.36 -29.44
C THR A 214 -0.55 17.64 -28.63
N TRP A 215 0.68 18.17 -28.58
CA TRP A 215 0.93 19.46 -27.92
C TRP A 215 0.01 20.57 -28.42
N GLU A 216 -0.22 20.64 -29.74
CA GLU A 216 -1.10 21.64 -30.35
C GLU A 216 -2.57 21.46 -29.93
N GLN A 217 -3.03 20.21 -29.80
CA GLN A 217 -4.37 19.91 -29.31
C GLN A 217 -4.52 20.33 -27.84
N ALA A 218 -3.54 20.00 -26.99
CA ALA A 218 -3.53 20.39 -25.58
C ALA A 218 -3.51 21.92 -25.41
N VAL A 219 -2.64 22.62 -26.14
CA VAL A 219 -2.59 24.09 -26.12
C VAL A 219 -3.93 24.70 -26.53
N LYS A 220 -4.55 24.17 -27.59
CA LYS A 220 -5.87 24.63 -28.03
C LYS A 220 -6.94 24.36 -26.97
N LYS A 221 -6.96 23.16 -26.37
CA LYS A 221 -7.85 22.80 -25.26
C LYS A 221 -7.72 23.79 -24.10
N TRP A 222 -6.50 24.16 -23.72
CA TRP A 222 -6.25 25.12 -22.66
C TRP A 222 -6.74 26.53 -23.02
N GLN A 223 -6.49 26.98 -24.26
CA GLN A 223 -6.96 28.25 -24.77
C GLN A 223 -8.49 28.33 -24.83
N ASP A 224 -9.15 27.26 -25.30
CA ASP A 224 -10.61 27.14 -25.35
C ASP A 224 -11.21 27.12 -23.93
N ALA A 225 -10.47 26.63 -22.93
CA ALA A 225 -10.81 26.73 -21.51
C ALA A 225 -10.51 28.12 -20.88
N GLY A 226 -10.12 29.11 -21.69
CA GLY A 226 -9.90 30.50 -21.29
C GLY A 226 -8.50 30.80 -20.73
N TRP A 227 -7.52 29.92 -20.95
CA TRP A 227 -6.15 30.16 -20.53
C TRP A 227 -5.32 30.86 -21.62
N ILE A 228 -4.51 31.82 -21.21
CA ILE A 228 -3.54 32.48 -22.08
C ILE A 228 -2.25 31.67 -22.02
N VAL A 229 -1.94 30.99 -23.13
CA VAL A 229 -0.78 30.10 -23.25
C VAL A 229 0.26 30.74 -24.18
N LYS A 230 1.45 31.03 -23.64
CA LYS A 230 2.66 31.34 -24.39
C LYS A 230 3.58 30.12 -24.30
N SER A 231 3.88 29.49 -25.42
CA SER A 231 4.61 28.22 -25.41
C SER A 231 5.66 28.13 -26.49
N MET A 232 6.83 27.62 -26.13
CA MET A 232 7.95 27.32 -27.03
C MET A 232 8.45 28.54 -27.84
N GLU A 233 8.26 29.75 -27.30
CA GLU A 233 8.70 31.02 -27.89
C GLU A 233 10.08 31.47 -27.40
N SER A 234 10.49 31.03 -26.19
CA SER A 234 11.73 31.42 -25.53
C SER A 234 12.32 30.27 -24.73
N GLU A 235 13.65 30.10 -24.78
CA GLU A 235 14.36 29.10 -23.96
C GLU A 235 14.45 29.50 -22.48
N ASP A 236 14.39 30.80 -22.16
CA ASP A 236 14.42 31.27 -20.77
C ASP A 236 13.07 31.03 -20.07
N CYS A 237 11.97 31.04 -20.83
CA CYS A 237 10.64 30.69 -20.35
C CYS A 237 9.89 29.87 -21.41
N PRO A 238 10.13 28.53 -21.46
CA PRO A 238 9.55 27.67 -22.50
C PRO A 238 8.03 27.56 -22.46
N LEU A 239 7.43 27.84 -21.31
CA LEU A 239 5.99 27.79 -21.13
C LEU A 239 5.58 28.84 -20.10
N GLN A 240 4.53 29.60 -20.41
CA GLN A 240 3.84 30.47 -19.47
C GLN A 240 2.34 30.38 -19.74
N ILE A 241 1.58 30.04 -18.71
CA ILE A 241 0.12 29.88 -18.75
C ILE A 241 -0.46 30.76 -17.65
N THR A 242 -1.38 31.64 -18.04
CA THR A 242 -2.01 32.66 -17.19
C THR A 242 -3.49 32.81 -17.54
N ARG A 243 -4.24 33.62 -16.78
CA ARG A 243 -5.61 34.02 -17.10
C ARG A 243 -5.81 35.52 -16.94
N ASN A 244 -6.86 36.05 -17.58
CA ASN A 244 -7.25 37.47 -17.50
C ASN A 244 -8.65 37.67 -16.90
N ASP A 245 -9.25 36.63 -16.32
CA ASP A 245 -10.59 36.63 -15.72
C ASP A 245 -10.56 36.95 -14.21
N GLY A 246 -9.43 37.46 -13.71
CA GLY A 246 -9.23 37.72 -12.29
C GLY A 246 -8.64 36.54 -11.51
N ASN A 247 -8.40 35.39 -12.13
CA ASN A 247 -7.62 34.31 -11.53
C ASN A 247 -6.11 34.62 -11.61
N PRO A 248 -5.42 34.88 -10.48
CA PRO A 248 -4.00 35.22 -10.46
C PRO A 248 -3.09 33.98 -10.60
N GLY A 249 -3.69 32.79 -10.76
CA GLY A 249 -3.00 31.54 -10.98
C GLY A 249 -2.10 31.55 -12.21
N MET A 250 -0.87 31.06 -12.05
CA MET A 250 0.09 30.97 -13.13
C MET A 250 0.86 29.66 -13.08
N ILE A 251 1.12 29.09 -14.26
CA ILE A 251 2.03 27.98 -14.47
C ILE A 251 3.11 28.46 -15.44
N ASP A 252 4.36 28.18 -15.14
CA ASP A 252 5.45 28.51 -16.05
C ASP A 252 6.62 27.55 -15.91
N MET A 253 7.48 27.57 -16.91
CA MET A 253 8.73 26.84 -16.93
C MET A 253 9.90 27.81 -17.01
N GLY A 254 11.02 27.42 -16.40
CA GLY A 254 12.25 28.19 -16.43
C GLY A 254 13.46 27.31 -16.17
N PHE A 255 14.62 27.93 -15.97
CA PHE A 255 15.88 27.24 -15.73
C PHE A 255 16.51 27.71 -14.42
N TYR A 256 16.73 26.79 -13.47
CA TYR A 256 17.33 27.08 -12.18
C TYR A 256 18.09 25.85 -11.66
N ASP A 257 19.18 26.07 -10.91
CA ASP A 257 19.97 24.98 -10.30
C ASP A 257 20.45 23.94 -11.33
N ASN A 258 20.82 24.39 -12.53
CA ASN A 258 21.21 23.57 -13.69
C ASN A 258 20.12 22.64 -14.26
N HIS A 259 18.85 22.84 -13.93
CA HIS A 259 17.74 22.04 -14.43
C HIS A 259 16.61 22.93 -14.94
N TYR A 260 15.87 22.44 -15.95
CA TYR A 260 14.57 23.03 -16.26
C TYR A 260 13.58 22.65 -15.16
N TYR A 261 12.74 23.60 -14.76
CA TYR A 261 11.65 23.36 -13.80
C TYR A 261 10.30 23.69 -14.43
N ILE A 262 9.27 23.08 -13.86
CA ILE A 262 7.89 23.54 -14.00
C ILE A 262 7.44 24.05 -12.63
N GLN A 263 6.79 25.21 -12.60
CA GLN A 263 6.31 25.83 -11.38
C GLN A 263 4.84 26.21 -11.52
N ALA A 264 4.17 26.33 -10.36
CA ALA A 264 2.87 26.94 -10.25
C ALA A 264 2.86 27.91 -9.08
N ARG A 265 2.07 28.97 -9.21
CA ARG A 265 1.82 29.95 -8.15
C ARG A 265 0.39 30.43 -8.17
N TYR A 266 -0.07 30.88 -7.00
CA TYR A 266 -1.30 31.63 -6.85
C TYR A 266 -1.01 32.87 -6.00
N GLU A 267 -1.12 34.06 -6.59
CA GLU A 267 -0.79 35.32 -5.91
C GLU A 267 -1.76 35.57 -4.76
N GLY A 268 -1.24 35.95 -3.60
CA GLY A 268 -2.02 36.22 -2.40
C GLY A 268 -2.34 35.00 -1.54
N ASP A 269 -2.02 33.77 -1.97
CA ASP A 269 -2.16 32.57 -1.14
C ASP A 269 -0.89 31.73 -1.03
N TRP A 270 -0.31 31.75 0.18
CA TRP A 270 0.82 30.93 0.58
C TRP A 270 0.47 29.46 0.90
N ASN A 271 -0.80 29.13 1.14
CA ASN A 271 -1.22 27.75 1.42
C ASN A 271 -1.26 26.92 0.14
N PHE A 272 -1.58 27.52 -0.99
CA PHE A 272 -1.50 26.91 -2.32
C PHE A 272 -0.19 26.13 -2.54
N SER A 273 0.97 26.80 -2.40
CA SER A 273 2.28 26.17 -2.62
C SER A 273 2.62 25.12 -1.56
N LYS A 274 2.10 25.29 -0.35
CA LYS A 274 2.29 24.38 0.78
C LYS A 274 1.56 23.06 0.50
N CYS A 275 0.32 23.14 0.01
CA CYS A 275 -0.48 21.99 -0.38
C CYS A 275 0.17 21.26 -1.56
N LEU A 276 0.63 21.99 -2.60
CA LEU A 276 1.31 21.36 -3.74
C LEU A 276 2.57 20.61 -3.30
N LYS A 277 3.32 21.15 -2.35
CA LYS A 277 4.49 20.47 -1.78
C LYS A 277 4.12 19.19 -1.04
N TRP A 278 3.00 19.18 -0.31
CA TRP A 278 2.57 17.98 0.41
C TRP A 278 2.19 16.85 -0.54
N ASP A 279 1.45 17.14 -1.62
CA ASP A 279 1.00 16.12 -2.58
C ASP A 279 2.09 15.67 -3.55
N ASN A 280 2.94 16.60 -4.01
CA ASN A 280 3.85 16.36 -5.12
C ASN A 280 5.33 16.32 -4.69
N GLY A 281 5.65 16.67 -3.45
CA GLY A 281 7.03 16.91 -3.03
C GLY A 281 7.60 18.18 -3.69
N GLY A 282 8.80 18.09 -4.23
CA GLY A 282 9.45 19.23 -4.89
C GLY A 282 9.87 20.35 -3.92
N ARG A 283 9.95 21.56 -4.46
CA ARG A 283 10.47 22.75 -3.79
C ARG A 283 9.38 23.82 -3.69
N ARG A 284 9.48 24.68 -2.68
CA ARG A 284 8.54 25.78 -2.50
C ARG A 284 9.24 27.02 -1.94
N GLN A 285 8.69 28.18 -2.28
CA GLN A 285 9.05 29.46 -1.70
C GLN A 285 7.82 30.38 -1.74
N ARG A 286 7.32 30.79 -0.57
CA ARG A 286 6.09 31.61 -0.46
C ARG A 286 4.95 31.04 -1.32
N GLU A 287 4.46 31.78 -2.30
CA GLU A 287 3.34 31.41 -3.21
C GLU A 287 3.76 30.45 -4.33
N PHE A 288 5.06 30.20 -4.50
CA PHE A 288 5.61 29.39 -5.58
C PHE A 288 5.87 27.96 -5.12
N TRP A 289 5.44 27.01 -5.93
CA TRP A 289 5.87 25.61 -5.87
C TRP A 289 6.51 25.25 -7.21
N TRP A 290 7.59 24.46 -7.19
CA TRP A 290 8.21 23.97 -8.42
C TRP A 290 8.87 22.61 -8.25
N GLU A 291 9.05 21.94 -9.38
CA GLU A 291 9.77 20.68 -9.49
C GLU A 291 10.57 20.62 -10.77
N TYR A 292 11.50 19.65 -10.85
CA TYR A 292 12.27 19.39 -12.05
C TYR A 292 11.64 18.20 -12.81
N PRO A 293 11.12 18.41 -14.03
CA PRO A 293 10.62 17.32 -14.86
C PRO A 293 11.69 16.23 -15.04
N PRO A 294 11.46 14.98 -14.63
CA PRO A 294 12.47 13.93 -14.70
C PRO A 294 13.01 13.69 -16.11
N LEU A 295 12.15 13.85 -17.12
CA LEU A 295 12.48 13.69 -18.55
C LEU A 295 13.28 14.86 -19.13
N ALA A 296 13.51 15.92 -18.36
CA ALA A 296 14.28 17.10 -18.74
C ALA A 296 15.47 17.39 -17.79
N MET A 297 15.83 16.44 -16.92
CA MET A 297 16.89 16.63 -15.93
C MET A 297 18.28 16.80 -16.56
N ASP A 298 18.56 16.10 -17.65
CA ASP A 298 19.85 16.12 -18.34
C ASP A 298 19.91 17.19 -19.45
N VAL A 299 18.85 18.00 -19.61
CA VAL A 299 18.71 18.94 -20.71
C VAL A 299 19.53 20.20 -20.44
N PRO A 300 20.55 20.52 -21.27
CA PRO A 300 21.33 21.72 -21.09
C PRO A 300 20.50 22.98 -21.28
N ARG A 301 20.88 24.06 -20.59
CA ARG A 301 20.29 25.38 -20.80
C ARG A 301 20.33 25.77 -22.28
N GLY A 302 19.21 26.25 -22.79
CA GLY A 302 19.04 26.67 -24.19
C GLY A 302 18.70 25.53 -25.16
N SER A 303 18.42 24.33 -24.66
CA SER A 303 18.10 23.16 -25.50
C SER A 303 16.74 22.54 -25.20
N PHE A 304 15.92 23.13 -24.33
CA PHE A 304 14.65 22.53 -23.93
C PHE A 304 13.67 22.43 -25.09
N ILE A 305 13.52 23.48 -25.90
CA ILE A 305 12.54 23.46 -26.99
C ILE A 305 12.92 22.39 -28.02
N SER A 306 14.21 22.23 -28.32
CA SER A 306 14.67 21.16 -29.22
C SER A 306 14.35 19.76 -28.66
N ARG A 307 14.64 19.52 -27.37
CA ARG A 307 14.36 18.25 -26.70
C ARG A 307 12.87 17.96 -26.64
N PHE A 308 12.07 18.98 -26.34
CA PHE A 308 10.62 18.94 -26.26
C PHE A 308 10.01 18.53 -27.61
N LYS A 309 10.40 19.20 -28.69
CA LYS A 309 9.94 18.89 -30.05
C LYS A 309 10.31 17.48 -30.50
N SER A 310 11.45 16.95 -30.06
CA SER A 310 11.92 15.62 -30.44
C SER A 310 11.43 14.47 -29.54
N SER A 311 10.70 14.76 -28.45
CA SER A 311 10.32 13.74 -27.46
C SER A 311 8.83 13.77 -27.16
N PRO A 312 8.04 12.89 -27.81
CA PRO A 312 6.63 12.72 -27.49
C PRO A 312 6.39 12.44 -26.00
N GLU A 313 7.28 11.71 -25.35
CA GLU A 313 7.18 11.37 -23.93
C GLU A 313 7.28 12.60 -23.03
N LEU A 314 8.22 13.50 -23.33
CA LEU A 314 8.35 14.77 -22.60
C LEU A 314 7.13 15.66 -22.84
N GLN A 315 6.60 15.71 -24.08
CA GLN A 315 5.37 16.45 -24.37
C GLN A 315 4.21 15.93 -23.54
N GLN A 316 3.97 14.62 -23.55
CA GLN A 316 2.90 13.99 -22.76
C GLN A 316 3.07 14.20 -21.26
N TYR A 317 4.30 14.17 -20.75
CA TYR A 317 4.57 14.45 -19.35
C TYR A 317 4.18 15.90 -18.99
N ILE A 318 4.61 16.88 -19.80
CA ILE A 318 4.30 18.29 -19.55
C ILE A 318 2.80 18.55 -19.71
N ILE A 319 2.11 17.97 -20.71
CA ILE A 319 0.66 18.09 -20.88
C ILE A 319 -0.06 17.63 -19.61
N LYS A 320 0.21 16.40 -19.15
CA LYS A 320 -0.42 15.85 -17.94
C LYS A 320 -0.16 16.70 -16.71
N ARG A 321 1.06 17.21 -16.57
CA ARG A 321 1.42 18.04 -15.41
C ARG A 321 0.73 19.40 -15.46
N VAL A 322 0.64 20.02 -16.63
CA VAL A 322 -0.10 21.26 -16.85
C VAL A 322 -1.60 21.08 -16.57
N ASP A 323 -2.22 20.03 -17.11
CA ASP A 323 -3.64 19.71 -16.86
C ASP A 323 -3.93 19.56 -15.36
N TYR A 324 -3.07 18.84 -14.64
CA TYR A 324 -3.17 18.73 -13.18
C TYR A 324 -3.08 20.10 -12.50
N LEU A 325 -2.05 20.89 -12.80
CA LEU A 325 -1.83 22.19 -12.15
C LEU A 325 -2.95 23.19 -12.47
N MET A 326 -3.49 23.19 -13.70
CA MET A 326 -4.63 24.01 -14.07
C MET A 326 -5.87 23.63 -13.26
N GLY A 327 -6.12 22.33 -13.08
CA GLY A 327 -7.22 21.84 -12.24
C GLY A 327 -7.05 22.22 -10.76
N VAL A 328 -5.83 22.25 -10.24
CA VAL A 328 -5.54 22.74 -8.88
C VAL A 328 -5.81 24.25 -8.80
N LEU A 329 -5.31 25.06 -9.73
CA LEU A 329 -5.51 26.50 -9.77
C LEU A 329 -6.99 26.90 -9.90
N GLN A 330 -7.78 26.13 -10.65
CA GLN A 330 -9.23 26.35 -10.74
C GLN A 330 -9.95 26.09 -9.41
N LYS A 331 -9.55 25.02 -8.70
CA LYS A 331 -10.11 24.72 -7.37
C LYS A 331 -9.74 25.82 -6.38
N GLU A 332 -8.46 26.21 -6.34
CA GLU A 332 -7.96 27.27 -5.47
C GLU A 332 -8.72 28.58 -5.71
N HIS A 333 -8.84 28.97 -6.98
CA HIS A 333 -9.55 30.20 -7.34
C HIS A 333 -11.00 30.20 -6.87
N ARG A 334 -11.74 29.10 -7.07
CA ARG A 334 -13.11 28.96 -6.57
C ARG A 334 -13.18 29.11 -5.05
N THR A 335 -12.28 28.45 -4.33
CA THR A 335 -12.24 28.52 -2.86
C THR A 335 -11.90 29.93 -2.37
N ILE A 336 -11.00 30.65 -3.06
CA ILE A 336 -10.72 32.06 -2.80
C ILE A 336 -11.94 32.95 -3.09
N GLN A 337 -12.69 32.68 -4.17
CA GLN A 337 -13.92 33.40 -4.44
C GLN A 337 -14.97 33.19 -3.34
N TRP A 338 -15.11 31.97 -2.82
CA TRP A 338 -15.94 31.70 -1.64
C TRP A 338 -15.49 32.50 -0.43
N MET A 339 -14.18 32.49 -0.14
CA MET A 339 -13.60 33.24 0.97
C MET A 339 -13.89 34.74 0.86
N ASN A 340 -13.70 35.31 -0.34
CA ASN A 340 -14.00 36.71 -0.61
C ASN A 340 -15.49 37.05 -0.45
N ALA A 341 -16.38 36.13 -0.83
CA ALA A 341 -17.82 36.30 -0.68
C ALA A 341 -18.29 36.21 0.79
N VAL A 342 -17.58 35.47 1.64
CA VAL A 342 -17.80 35.51 3.10
C VAL A 342 -17.34 36.86 3.66
N GLY A 343 -16.17 37.33 3.22
CA GLY A 343 -15.58 38.58 3.66
C GLY A 343 -14.94 38.47 5.05
N GLU A 344 -14.40 39.60 5.53
CA GLU A 344 -13.77 39.66 6.85
C GLU A 344 -14.80 39.66 7.97
N HIS A 345 -14.59 38.81 8.97
CA HIS A 345 -15.38 38.80 10.20
C HIS A 345 -14.47 38.96 11.40
N LYS A 346 -14.89 39.80 12.34
CA LYS A 346 -14.17 40.00 13.59
C LYS A 346 -14.08 38.66 14.34
N ASP A 347 -12.89 38.32 14.84
CA ASP A 347 -12.61 37.12 15.63
C ASP A 347 -12.67 35.79 14.85
N TRP A 348 -12.90 35.84 13.53
CA TRP A 348 -12.82 34.68 12.64
C TRP A 348 -11.54 34.70 11.81
N ASN A 349 -10.93 33.53 11.64
CA ASN A 349 -9.81 33.32 10.75
C ASN A 349 -10.25 32.51 9.54
N LEU A 350 -10.21 33.12 8.36
CA LEU A 350 -10.59 32.50 7.09
C LEU A 350 -9.34 32.26 6.26
N PHE A 351 -9.21 31.05 5.75
CA PHE A 351 -8.08 30.68 4.90
C PHE A 351 -8.38 29.42 4.09
N THR A 352 -7.60 29.19 3.04
CA THR A 352 -7.61 27.94 2.29
C THR A 352 -6.80 26.90 3.05
N TRP A 353 -7.47 25.86 3.58
CA TRP A 353 -6.78 24.75 4.26
C TRP A 353 -6.14 23.82 3.23
N TYR A 354 -6.87 23.60 2.15
CA TYR A 354 -6.47 22.92 0.94
C TYR A 354 -7.04 23.69 -0.25
N TRP A 355 -6.51 23.48 -1.45
CA TRP A 355 -7.00 24.20 -2.64
C TRP A 355 -8.47 23.99 -2.96
N SER A 356 -9.14 23.03 -2.31
CA SER A 356 -10.58 22.78 -2.47
C SER A 356 -11.39 23.01 -1.19
N THR A 357 -10.78 23.53 -0.13
CA THR A 357 -11.39 23.61 1.20
C THR A 357 -11.18 24.99 1.82
N LEU A 358 -12.27 25.74 1.97
CA LEU A 358 -12.31 26.98 2.73
C LEU A 358 -12.51 26.64 4.20
N ALA A 359 -11.54 26.98 5.04
CA ALA A 359 -11.64 26.85 6.48
C ALA A 359 -12.00 28.20 7.12
N CYS A 360 -13.06 28.20 7.93
CA CYS A 360 -13.45 29.33 8.77
C CYS A 360 -13.31 28.92 10.24
N GLU A 361 -12.35 29.47 10.96
CA GLU A 361 -12.11 29.14 12.38
C GLU A 361 -12.56 30.27 13.31
N TYR A 362 -13.18 29.89 14.42
CA TYR A 362 -13.59 30.77 15.50
C TYR A 362 -13.10 30.23 16.84
N GLN A 363 -12.42 31.08 17.61
CA GLN A 363 -11.97 30.73 18.95
C GLN A 363 -12.96 31.27 19.98
N ASN A 364 -13.42 30.39 20.87
CA ASN A 364 -14.13 30.81 22.08
C ASN A 364 -13.61 30.04 23.31
N ASP A 365 -13.86 30.59 24.51
CA ASP A 365 -13.30 30.08 25.75
C ASP A 365 -14.01 28.81 26.25
N GLU A 366 -15.29 28.62 25.92
CA GLU A 366 -16.13 27.54 26.47
C GLU A 366 -16.13 26.26 25.61
N GLU A 367 -16.09 26.42 24.30
CA GLU A 367 -16.17 25.38 23.27
C GLU A 367 -14.84 25.26 22.50
N GLY A 368 -13.85 26.11 22.78
CA GLY A 368 -12.54 26.04 22.16
C GLY A 368 -12.52 26.56 20.71
N LYS A 369 -11.74 25.90 19.85
CA LYS A 369 -11.58 26.29 18.44
C LYS A 369 -12.58 25.54 17.57
N VAL A 370 -13.71 26.19 17.29
CA VAL A 370 -14.73 25.71 16.36
C VAL A 370 -14.28 26.03 14.94
N TYR A 371 -14.58 25.15 13.99
CA TYR A 371 -14.30 25.40 12.58
C TYR A 371 -15.47 25.01 11.69
N MET A 372 -15.58 25.71 10.56
CA MET A 372 -16.40 25.31 9.42
C MET A 372 -15.49 25.07 8.22
N ASP A 373 -15.40 23.81 7.78
CA ASP A 373 -14.67 23.46 6.56
C ASP A 373 -15.68 23.30 5.42
N THR A 374 -15.49 24.06 4.36
CA THR A 374 -16.42 24.17 3.22
C THR A 374 -15.75 23.67 1.95
N MET A 375 -16.33 22.66 1.32
CA MET A 375 -15.74 21.97 0.17
C MET A 375 -16.82 21.36 -0.73
N PRO A 376 -16.52 21.06 -2.01
CA PRO A 376 -17.45 20.32 -2.87
C PRO A 376 -17.81 18.96 -2.26
N ASP A 377 -19.05 18.51 -2.45
CA ASP A 377 -19.48 17.16 -2.05
C ASP A 377 -18.76 16.11 -2.92
N GLU A 378 -18.25 15.06 -2.27
CA GLU A 378 -17.59 13.95 -2.97
C GLU A 378 -18.54 13.16 -3.86
N ASN A 379 -19.80 13.03 -3.45
CA ASN A 379 -20.83 12.28 -4.19
C ASN A 379 -21.46 13.10 -5.32
N ASP A 380 -21.49 14.42 -5.17
CA ASP A 380 -22.09 15.34 -6.13
C ASP A 380 -21.32 16.67 -6.17
N LYS A 381 -20.32 16.74 -7.04
CA LYS A 381 -19.43 17.91 -7.17
C LYS A 381 -20.12 19.20 -7.61
N SER A 382 -21.41 19.16 -7.95
CA SER A 382 -22.22 20.36 -8.18
C SER A 382 -22.70 21.03 -6.89
N LYS A 383 -22.57 20.34 -5.75
CA LYS A 383 -22.97 20.78 -4.42
C LYS A 383 -21.76 21.08 -3.55
N VAL A 384 -21.98 21.94 -2.55
CA VAL A 384 -21.01 22.27 -1.50
C VAL A 384 -21.52 21.76 -0.17
N ILE A 385 -20.65 21.17 0.63
CA ILE A 385 -20.92 20.80 2.02
C ILE A 385 -20.20 21.77 2.96
N VAL A 386 -20.86 22.10 4.06
CA VAL A 386 -20.28 22.84 5.19
C VAL A 386 -20.20 21.89 6.36
N GLN A 387 -18.99 21.53 6.78
CA GLN A 387 -18.75 20.67 7.93
C GLN A 387 -18.39 21.50 9.15
N LEU A 388 -19.13 21.32 10.24
CA LEU A 388 -18.82 21.93 11.54
C LEU A 388 -18.05 20.93 12.39
N GLY A 389 -16.95 21.38 12.99
CA GLY A 389 -16.17 20.55 13.90
C GLY A 389 -15.45 21.36 14.97
N ASN A 390 -14.60 20.66 15.72
CA ASN A 390 -13.76 21.26 16.76
C ASN A 390 -12.30 20.84 16.55
N ARG A 391 -11.37 21.79 16.45
CA ARG A 391 -9.95 21.47 16.18
C ARG A 391 -9.25 20.72 17.32
N ALA A 392 -9.83 20.67 18.52
CA ALA A 392 -9.36 19.82 19.61
C ALA A 392 -9.88 18.37 19.52
N ASN A 393 -10.63 18.01 18.46
CA ASN A 393 -11.31 16.73 18.28
C ASN A 393 -12.17 16.34 19.49
N ASN A 394 -12.81 17.33 20.12
CA ASN A 394 -13.64 17.13 21.29
C ASN A 394 -15.13 17.09 20.93
N VAL A 395 -15.70 15.88 20.89
CA VAL A 395 -17.10 15.63 20.55
C VAL A 395 -18.06 16.33 21.51
N GLU A 396 -17.75 16.42 22.80
CA GLU A 396 -18.63 17.08 23.77
C GLU A 396 -18.67 18.61 23.57
N MET A 397 -17.56 19.22 23.18
CA MET A 397 -17.53 20.64 22.79
C MET A 397 -18.32 20.89 21.50
N LEU A 398 -18.23 19.97 20.53
CA LEU A 398 -19.03 20.05 19.31
C LEU A 398 -20.54 19.93 19.60
N LYS A 399 -20.94 19.02 20.49
CA LYS A 399 -22.35 18.91 20.93
C LYS A 399 -22.86 20.19 21.55
N LYS A 400 -22.10 20.78 22.49
CA LYS A 400 -22.45 22.08 23.09
C LYS A 400 -22.64 23.17 22.04
N THR A 401 -21.74 23.21 21.06
CA THR A 401 -21.83 24.15 19.93
C THR A 401 -23.13 23.95 19.16
N LEU A 402 -23.46 22.70 18.80
CA LEU A 402 -24.69 22.36 18.07
C LEU A 402 -25.96 22.70 18.84
N GLU A 403 -26.01 22.43 20.14
CA GLU A 403 -27.13 22.80 21.01
C GLU A 403 -27.31 24.32 21.03
N ARG A 404 -26.22 25.07 21.22
CA ARG A 404 -26.24 26.54 21.30
C ARG A 404 -26.69 27.19 20.00
N ILE A 405 -26.24 26.70 18.85
CA ILE A 405 -26.62 27.27 17.54
C ILE A 405 -27.99 26.77 17.05
N GLY A 406 -28.69 25.96 17.83
CA GLY A 406 -30.05 25.49 17.54
C GLY A 406 -30.12 24.33 16.56
N CYS A 407 -29.12 23.44 16.55
CA CYS A 407 -29.08 22.23 15.72
C CYS A 407 -28.90 20.92 16.53
N PRO A 408 -29.66 20.69 17.62
CA PRO A 408 -29.52 19.46 18.43
C PRO A 408 -29.79 18.18 17.63
N GLU A 409 -30.60 18.24 16.57
CA GLU A 409 -30.93 17.10 15.70
C GLU A 409 -29.73 16.57 14.88
N LYS A 410 -28.61 17.29 14.87
CA LYS A 410 -27.36 16.88 14.22
C LYS A 410 -26.40 16.15 15.15
N ILE A 411 -26.65 16.11 16.46
CA ILE A 411 -25.75 15.48 17.45
C ILE A 411 -25.55 13.99 17.16
N ASP A 412 -26.62 13.28 16.81
CA ASP A 412 -26.54 11.84 16.51
C ASP A 412 -25.86 11.54 15.15
N LYS A 413 -25.58 12.58 14.36
CA LYS A 413 -24.92 12.51 13.05
C LYS A 413 -23.44 12.90 13.10
N ILE A 414 -22.91 13.18 14.28
CA ILE A 414 -21.49 13.49 14.46
C ILE A 414 -20.67 12.26 14.07
N ASP A 415 -19.69 12.46 13.19
CA ASP A 415 -18.60 11.51 13.02
C ASP A 415 -17.72 11.57 14.27
N LYS A 416 -17.69 10.47 15.02
CA LYS A 416 -16.94 10.41 16.29
C LYS A 416 -15.45 10.15 16.09
N ALA A 417 -15.03 9.63 14.94
CA ALA A 417 -13.63 9.38 14.64
C ALA A 417 -12.93 10.70 14.30
N ASP A 418 -13.56 11.48 13.42
CA ASP A 418 -12.98 12.71 12.88
C ASP A 418 -13.56 14.00 13.48
N CYS A 419 -14.54 13.88 14.39
CA CYS A 419 -15.12 14.96 15.19
C CYS A 419 -15.70 16.12 14.35
N TYR A 420 -16.53 15.78 13.37
CA TYR A 420 -17.27 16.77 12.57
C TYR A 420 -18.72 16.31 12.30
N VAL A 421 -19.53 17.24 11.82
CA VAL A 421 -20.87 16.96 11.28
C VAL A 421 -21.19 17.87 10.10
N THR A 422 -21.91 17.37 9.11
CA THR A 422 -22.41 18.21 8.01
C THR A 422 -23.49 19.15 8.50
N LEU A 423 -23.17 20.44 8.55
CA LEU A 423 -24.04 21.53 8.98
C LEU A 423 -25.03 21.91 7.88
N ALA A 424 -24.55 22.05 6.64
CA ALA A 424 -25.37 22.42 5.49
C ALA A 424 -24.89 21.76 4.19
N THR A 425 -25.80 21.66 3.22
CA THR A 425 -25.51 21.30 1.84
C THR A 425 -26.12 22.36 0.93
N ILE A 426 -25.29 22.96 0.09
CA ILE A 426 -25.63 24.06 -0.80
C ILE A 426 -25.67 23.51 -2.23
N ASN A 427 -26.80 23.67 -2.93
CA ASN A 427 -26.99 23.14 -4.28
C ASN A 427 -26.37 24.04 -5.38
N SER A 428 -25.22 24.65 -5.08
CA SER A 428 -24.54 25.59 -5.98
C SER A 428 -23.09 25.78 -5.54
N LEU A 429 -22.20 25.97 -6.52
CA LEU A 429 -20.81 26.39 -6.30
C LEU A 429 -20.65 27.92 -6.36
N GLU A 430 -21.72 28.68 -6.63
CA GLU A 430 -21.64 30.12 -6.82
C GLU A 430 -21.18 30.83 -5.54
N PRO A 431 -20.18 31.73 -5.62
CA PRO A 431 -19.61 32.40 -4.45
C PRO A 431 -20.64 33.12 -3.58
N GLU A 432 -21.63 33.78 -4.19
CA GLU A 432 -22.66 34.52 -3.45
C GLU A 432 -23.54 33.59 -2.60
N MET A 433 -23.87 32.41 -3.11
CA MET A 433 -24.68 31.42 -2.40
C MET A 433 -23.91 30.79 -1.26
N VAL A 434 -22.64 30.44 -1.50
CA VAL A 434 -21.74 29.89 -0.48
C VAL A 434 -21.45 30.92 0.61
N GLY A 435 -21.11 32.15 0.21
CA GLY A 435 -20.84 33.25 1.13
C GLY A 435 -22.05 33.59 1.99
N LYS A 436 -23.26 33.62 1.41
CA LYS A 436 -24.49 33.84 2.17
C LYS A 436 -24.72 32.78 3.24
N GLU A 437 -24.63 31.50 2.89
CA GLU A 437 -24.85 30.39 3.84
C GLU A 437 -23.82 30.45 4.98
N LEU A 438 -22.54 30.65 4.66
CA LEU A 438 -21.48 30.76 5.67
C LEU A 438 -21.65 31.98 6.58
N ASN A 439 -22.07 33.12 6.03
CA ASN A 439 -22.37 34.31 6.83
C ASN A 439 -23.52 34.08 7.82
N GLU A 440 -24.55 33.33 7.43
CA GLU A 440 -25.64 32.96 8.33
C GLU A 440 -25.14 32.08 9.50
N TRP A 441 -24.27 31.10 9.21
CA TRP A 441 -23.68 30.25 10.25
C TRP A 441 -22.67 30.97 11.14
N ILE A 442 -21.81 31.81 10.57
CA ILE A 442 -20.92 32.71 11.32
C ILE A 442 -21.74 33.54 12.31
N GLY A 443 -22.86 34.13 11.84
CA GLY A 443 -23.75 34.91 12.69
C GLY A 443 -24.37 34.11 13.84
N LYS A 444 -24.73 32.84 13.61
CA LYS A 444 -25.26 31.96 14.68
C LYS A 444 -24.17 31.54 15.67
N ILE A 445 -23.00 31.15 15.18
CA ILE A 445 -21.88 30.67 16.01
C ILE A 445 -21.30 31.81 16.85
N SER A 446 -21.25 33.04 16.31
CA SER A 446 -20.71 34.22 17.00
C SER A 446 -21.63 34.81 18.06
N LYS A 447 -22.93 34.44 18.09
CA LYS A 447 -23.85 34.92 19.13
C LYS A 447 -23.42 34.39 20.49
N LYS A 448 -22.91 35.29 21.34
CA LYS A 448 -22.75 35.05 22.77
C LYS A 448 -24.13 34.98 23.42
N GLN A 449 -24.31 34.03 24.34
CA GLN A 449 -25.46 34.04 25.24
C GLN A 449 -25.32 35.15 26.27
#